data_AF-A0A2R6DTI2-F1
#
_entry.id   AF-A0A2R6DTI2-F1
#
_cell.length_a   1.000
_cell.length_b   1.000
_cell.length_c   1.000
_cell.angle_alpha   90.00
_cell.angle_beta   90.00
_cell.angle_gamma   90.00
#
_symmetry.space_group_name_H-M   'P 1'
#
loop_
_entity.id
_entity.type
_entity.pdbx_description
1 polymer ?
#
loop_
_entity_poly.entity_id
_entity_poly.type
_entity_poly.pdbx_seq_one_letter_code
_entity_poly.pdbx_strand_id
1 'polypeptide(L)'
;MHLHWHRRDLRLADNRGLVATTAAGETVPAFVLDPAVLAHAAPPRVSFLLDALSSLREAYRERGSDLLIARGDPRGVVPALARELDASTVTWCRDYSGLARDRDAAV
;
A
#
# COMPACT_ATOMS: atom_id res chain seq x y z
N MET A 1 13.56 1.50 9.68
CA MET A 1 12.90 1.27 8.38
C MET A 1 11.45 1.73 8.48
N HIS A 2 10.84 2.16 7.38
CA HIS A 2 9.44 2.61 7.33
C HIS A 2 8.65 1.77 6.33
N LEU A 3 7.35 1.63 6.53
CA LEU A 3 6.45 0.96 5.59
C LEU A 3 5.44 1.98 5.06
N HIS A 4 5.39 2.17 3.74
CA HIS A 4 4.34 2.97 3.11
C HIS A 4 3.32 2.06 2.43
N TRP A 5 2.08 2.07 2.92
CA TRP A 5 1.00 1.25 2.39
C TRP A 5 0.15 2.03 1.37
N HIS A 6 0.37 1.73 0.09
CA HIS A 6 -0.45 2.23 -1.01
C HIS A 6 -1.85 1.62 -1.00
N ARG A 7 -2.86 2.45 -1.32
CA ARG A 7 -4.26 2.03 -1.37
C ARG A 7 -4.91 2.48 -2.67
N ARG A 8 -5.60 3.62 -2.65
CA ARG A 8 -6.18 4.23 -3.87
C ARG A 8 -5.19 5.16 -4.57
N ASP A 9 -4.08 5.45 -3.88
CA ASP A 9 -3.01 6.34 -4.25
C ASP A 9 -1.86 5.58 -4.91
N LEU A 10 -2.15 4.89 -6.03
CA LEU A 10 -1.15 4.16 -6.82
C LEU A 10 -0.28 5.12 -7.64
N ARG A 11 0.44 6.01 -6.95
CA ARG A 11 1.29 7.05 -7.53
C ARG A 11 2.45 7.40 -6.61
N LEU A 12 3.55 7.85 -7.20
CA LEU A 12 4.69 8.44 -6.49
C LEU A 12 4.53 9.94 -6.29
N ALA A 13 4.06 10.65 -7.33
CA ALA A 13 3.92 12.09 -7.31
C ALA A 13 2.78 12.54 -6.39
N ASP A 14 2.99 13.66 -5.68
CA ASP A 14 2.02 14.25 -4.76
C ASP A 14 1.40 13.22 -3.78
N ASN A 15 2.27 12.37 -3.21
CA ASN A 15 1.88 11.41 -2.19
C ASN A 15 2.46 11.83 -0.83
N ARG A 16 1.65 12.55 -0.04
CA ARG A 16 2.06 13.07 1.27
C ARG A 16 2.44 11.96 2.26
N GLY A 17 1.76 10.81 2.22
CA GLY A 17 2.07 9.67 3.09
C GLY A 17 3.44 9.08 2.77
N LEU A 18 3.77 8.98 1.48
CA LEU A 18 5.06 8.51 1.00
C LEU A 18 6.19 9.50 1.33
N VAL A 19 5.97 10.80 1.10
CA VAL A 19 6.96 11.85 1.41
C VAL A 19 7.31 11.87 2.90
N ALA A 20 6.31 11.65 3.77
CA ALA A 20 6.54 11.64 5.21
C ALA A 20 7.51 10.52 5.66
N THR A 21 7.46 9.34 5.03
CA THR A 21 8.34 8.22 5.37
C THR A 21 9.71 8.34 4.71
N THR A 22 9.78 8.74 3.45
CA THR A 22 11.06 8.82 2.72
C THR A 22 11.96 9.92 3.27
N ALA A 23 11.38 11.02 3.79
CA ALA A 23 12.13 12.06 4.50
C ALA A 23 12.73 11.57 5.84
N ALA A 24 12.13 10.53 6.44
CA ALA A 24 12.53 9.99 7.74
C ALA A 24 13.46 8.77 7.65
N GLY A 25 13.72 8.23 6.45
CA GLY A 25 14.64 7.11 6.22
C GLY A 25 14.17 6.12 5.15
N GLU A 26 14.82 4.96 5.13
CA GLU A 26 14.51 3.87 4.19
C GLU A 26 13.04 3.45 4.32
N THR A 27 12.33 3.42 3.19
CA THR A 27 10.89 3.16 3.12
C THR A 27 10.65 1.99 2.17
N VAL A 28 9.95 0.97 2.66
CA VAL A 28 9.43 -0.14 1.86
C VAL A 28 8.01 0.22 1.40
N PRO A 29 7.75 0.38 0.11
CA PRO A 29 6.40 0.57 -0.40
C PRO A 29 5.68 -0.77 -0.50
N ALA A 30 4.41 -0.82 -0.08
CA ALA A 30 3.62 -2.03 -0.08
C ALA A 30 2.18 -1.81 -0.59
N PHE A 31 1.61 -2.85 -1.18
CA PHE A 31 0.20 -2.94 -1.55
C PHE A 31 -0.37 -4.28 -1.10
N VAL A 32 -1.60 -4.27 -0.55
CA VAL A 32 -2.29 -5.48 -0.10
C VAL A 32 -3.50 -5.74 -0.98
N LEU A 33 -3.46 -6.87 -1.70
CA LEU A 33 -4.59 -7.43 -2.43
C LEU A 33 -5.57 -8.07 -1.44
N ASP A 34 -6.59 -7.31 -1.07
CA ASP A 34 -7.66 -7.76 -0.17
C ASP A 34 -8.67 -8.67 -0.90
N PRO A 35 -8.74 -9.98 -0.56
CA PRO A 35 -9.68 -10.90 -1.20
C PRO A 35 -11.15 -10.49 -1.04
N ALA A 36 -11.53 -9.84 0.06
CA ALA A 36 -12.90 -9.39 0.28
C ALA A 36 -13.28 -8.26 -0.69
N VAL A 37 -12.34 -7.36 -0.99
CA VAL A 37 -12.56 -6.32 -2.00
C VAL A 37 -12.57 -6.92 -3.41
N LEU A 38 -11.65 -7.84 -3.70
CA LEU A 38 -11.55 -8.48 -5.02
C LEU A 38 -12.76 -9.36 -5.35
N ALA A 39 -13.38 -9.99 -4.34
CA ALA A 39 -14.60 -10.81 -4.53
C ALA A 39 -15.79 -10.02 -5.10
N HIS A 40 -15.81 -8.70 -4.90
CA HIS A 40 -16.87 -7.81 -5.40
C HIS A 40 -16.40 -6.92 -6.57
N ALA A 41 -15.19 -7.11 -7.07
CA ALA A 41 -14.63 -6.30 -8.15
C ALA A 41 -14.97 -6.91 -9.52
N ALA A 42 -15.53 -6.11 -10.43
CA ALA A 42 -15.75 -6.53 -11.81
C ALA A 42 -14.42 -6.77 -12.54
N PRO A 43 -14.33 -7.72 -13.49
CA PRO A 43 -13.08 -8.04 -14.19
C PRO A 43 -12.35 -6.83 -14.81
N PRO A 44 -13.01 -5.85 -15.46
CA PRO A 44 -12.32 -4.67 -15.98
C PRO A 44 -11.64 -3.83 -14.90
N ARG A 45 -12.25 -3.75 -13.71
CA ARG A 45 -11.69 -3.02 -12.57
C ARG A 45 -10.45 -3.74 -12.01
N VAL A 46 -10.47 -5.07 -12.00
CA VAL A 46 -9.30 -5.87 -11.59
C VAL A 46 -8.17 -5.72 -12.60
N SER A 47 -8.45 -5.79 -13.90
CA SER A 47 -7.44 -5.57 -14.95
C SER A 47 -6.76 -4.21 -14.79
N PHE A 48 -7.55 -3.14 -14.68
CA PHE A 48 -7.01 -1.79 -14.49
C PHE A 48 -6.15 -1.66 -13.21
N LEU A 49 -6.57 -2.30 -12.11
CA LEU A 49 -5.78 -2.33 -10.89
C LEU A 49 -4.42 -2.99 -11.11
N LEU A 50 -4.38 -4.14 -11.79
CA LEU A 50 -3.13 -4.86 -12.05
C LEU A 50 -2.20 -4.05 -12.96
N ASP A 51 -2.73 -3.38 -13.98
CA ASP A 51 -1.95 -2.50 -14.86
C ASP A 51 -1.36 -1.31 -14.09
N ALA A 52 -2.17 -0.68 -13.22
CA ALA A 52 -1.73 0.41 -12.36
C ALA A 52 -0.65 -0.03 -11.35
N LEU A 53 -0.78 -1.24 -10.78
CA LEU A 53 0.25 -1.82 -9.91
C LEU A 53 1.54 -2.13 -10.66
N SER A 54 1.46 -2.63 -11.90
CA SER A 54 2.64 -2.87 -12.74
C SER A 54 3.38 -1.56 -13.00
N SER A 55 2.66 -0.52 -13.42
CA SER A 55 3.24 0.80 -13.68
C SER A 55 3.86 1.42 -12.42
N LEU A 56 3.20 1.33 -11.26
CA LEU A 56 3.76 1.81 -9.99
C LEU A 56 5.03 1.04 -9.61
N ARG A 57 5.03 -0.28 -9.79
CA ARG A 57 6.17 -1.14 -9.47
C ARG A 57 7.37 -0.82 -10.36
N GLU A 58 7.16 -0.59 -11.65
CA GLU A 58 8.20 -0.12 -12.58
C GLU A 58 8.76 1.24 -12.14
N ALA A 59 7.90 2.19 -11.76
CA ALA A 59 8.34 3.50 -11.28
C ALA A 59 9.20 3.40 -10.00
N TYR A 60 8.94 2.44 -9.11
CA TYR A 60 9.81 2.15 -7.95
C TYR A 60 11.16 1.55 -8.37
N ARG A 61 11.16 0.61 -9.33
CA ARG A 61 12.37 -0.05 -9.83
C ARG A 61 13.33 0.90 -10.52
N GLU A 62 12.81 1.85 -11.29
CA GLU A 62 13.59 2.95 -11.88
C GLU A 62 14.34 3.79 -10.83
N ARG A 63 13.87 3.75 -9.57
CA ARG A 63 14.43 4.50 -8.43
C ARG A 63 15.20 3.61 -7.46
N GLY A 64 15.49 2.37 -7.84
CA GLY A 64 16.27 1.42 -7.02
C GLY A 64 15.49 0.75 -5.88
N SER A 65 14.15 0.80 -5.92
CA SER A 65 13.25 0.14 -4.95
C SER A 65 12.37 -0.90 -5.65
N ASP A 66 11.58 -1.69 -4.92
CA ASP A 66 10.51 -2.51 -5.51
C ASP A 66 9.21 -2.36 -4.70
N LEU A 67 8.06 -2.56 -5.35
CA LEU A 67 6.76 -2.57 -4.67
C LEU A 67 6.48 -3.95 -4.09
N LEU A 68 6.36 -4.04 -2.76
CA LEU A 68 5.96 -5.26 -2.08
C LEU A 68 4.46 -5.49 -2.29
N ILE A 69 4.08 -6.60 -2.93
CA ILE A 69 2.69 -6.99 -3.13
C ILE A 69 2.37 -8.17 -2.22
N ALA A 70 1.49 -7.96 -1.26
CA ALA A 70 0.96 -9.01 -0.39
C ALA A 70 -0.52 -9.28 -0.70
N ARG A 71 -1.03 -10.42 -0.24
CA ARG A 71 -2.44 -10.80 -0.40
C ARG A 71 -3.00 -11.26 0.93
N GLY A 72 -4.19 -10.76 1.29
CA GLY A 72 -4.86 -11.10 2.54
C GLY A 72 -5.61 -9.92 3.14
N ASP A 73 -6.08 -10.09 4.37
CA ASP A 73 -6.73 -9.02 5.11
C ASP A 73 -5.70 -7.97 5.55
N PRO A 74 -5.82 -6.69 5.13
CA PRO A 74 -4.88 -5.65 5.52
C PRO A 74 -4.72 -5.49 7.03
N ARG A 75 -5.75 -5.80 7.83
CA ARG A 75 -5.73 -5.75 9.30
C ARG A 75 -4.70 -6.69 9.92
N GLY A 76 -4.44 -7.83 9.26
CA GLY A 76 -3.40 -8.78 9.69
C GLY A 76 -2.10 -8.61 8.93
N VAL A 77 -2.18 -8.37 7.62
CA VAL A 77 -1.03 -8.32 6.72
C VAL A 77 -0.15 -7.10 7.00
N VAL A 78 -0.72 -5.91 7.17
CA VAL A 78 0.09 -4.69 7.36
C VAL A 78 0.88 -4.73 8.66
N PRO A 79 0.30 -5.10 9.83
CA PRO A 79 1.09 -5.27 11.06
C PRO A 79 2.11 -6.40 10.98
N ALA A 80 1.80 -7.50 10.25
CA ALA A 80 2.75 -8.58 10.04
C ALA A 80 3.97 -8.13 9.22
N LEU A 81 3.75 -7.43 8.11
CA LEU A 81 4.81 -6.86 7.29
C LEU A 81 5.65 -5.85 8.08
N ALA A 82 5.00 -4.98 8.86
CA ALA A 82 5.71 -4.01 9.69
C ALA A 82 6.64 -4.70 10.70
N ARG A 83 6.21 -5.79 11.34
CA ARG A 83 7.05 -6.58 12.24
C ARG A 83 8.18 -7.31 11.51
N GLU A 84 7.91 -7.89 10.35
CA GLU A 84 8.91 -8.64 9.57
C GLU A 84 10.03 -7.73 9.04
N LEU A 85 9.68 -6.48 8.71
CA LEU A 85 10.61 -5.46 8.22
C LEU A 85 11.24 -4.61 9.33
N ASP A 86 10.92 -4.88 10.60
CA ASP A 86 11.28 -4.02 11.75
C ASP A 86 10.97 -2.53 11.48
N ALA A 87 9.78 -2.29 10.92
CA ALA A 87 9.34 -0.97 10.52
C ALA A 87 8.85 -0.19 11.76
N SER A 88 9.50 0.94 12.04
CA SER A 88 9.14 1.79 13.19
C SER A 88 7.94 2.70 12.92
N THR A 89 7.58 2.90 11.65
CA THR A 89 6.43 3.71 11.23
C THR A 89 5.75 3.08 10.03
N VAL A 90 4.41 3.09 10.05
CA VAL A 90 3.56 2.74 8.90
C VAL A 90 2.79 4.00 8.47
N THR A 91 2.81 4.34 7.19
CA THR A 91 2.01 5.46 6.64
C THR A 91 1.10 5.02 5.52
N TRP A 92 0.01 5.75 5.35
CA TRP A 92 -0.94 5.59 4.25
C TRP A 92 -1.67 6.92 4.01
N CYS A 93 -2.21 7.12 2.80
CA CYS A 93 -3.09 8.26 2.54
C CYS A 93 -4.48 8.03 3.15
N ARG A 94 -4.96 8.98 3.98
CA ARG A 94 -6.27 8.92 4.63
C ARG A 94 -7.40 8.71 3.62
N ASP A 95 -8.36 7.87 4.01
CA ASP A 95 -9.54 7.53 3.24
C ASP A 95 -10.76 7.71 4.13
N TYR A 96 -11.80 8.33 3.59
CA TYR A 96 -12.92 8.86 4.37
C TYR A 96 -14.16 7.97 4.33
N SER A 97 -14.13 6.85 3.59
CA SER A 97 -15.25 5.90 3.62
C SER A 97 -15.36 5.21 4.99
N GLY A 98 -16.58 4.80 5.36
CA GLY A 98 -16.81 4.09 6.63
C GLY A 98 -15.95 2.83 6.75
N LEU A 99 -15.94 1.99 5.70
CA LEU A 99 -15.10 0.80 5.61
C LEU A 99 -13.61 1.09 5.82
N ALA A 100 -13.10 2.18 5.25
CA ALA A 100 -11.70 2.53 5.41
C ALA A 100 -11.40 2.99 6.84
N ARG A 101 -12.30 3.74 7.48
CA ARG A 101 -12.13 4.15 8.87
C ARG A 101 -12.12 2.95 9.82
N ASP A 102 -13.04 2.00 9.63
CA ASP A 102 -13.12 0.80 10.47
C ASP A 102 -11.87 -0.08 10.32
N ARG A 103 -11.36 -0.21 9.08
CA ARG A 103 -10.10 -0.90 8.82
C ARG A 103 -8.91 -0.17 9.44
N ASP A 104 -8.83 1.15 9.26
CA ASP A 104 -7.70 1.96 9.73
C ASP A 104 -7.64 2.03 11.26
N ALA A 105 -8.76 1.84 11.97
CA ALA A 105 -8.79 1.73 13.43
C ALA A 105 -8.33 0.35 13.94
N ALA A 106 -8.24 -0.66 13.06
CA ALA A 106 -7.89 -2.04 13.39
C ALA A 106 -6.49 -2.44 12.92
N VAL A 107 -5.72 -1.50 12.35
CA VAL A 107 -4.33 -1.63 11.89
C VAL A 107 -3.44 -0.82 12.84
#